data_AF-A0A7J4EVS1-F1
#
_entry.id   AF-A0A7J4EVS1-F1
#
_cell.length_a   1.000
_cell.length_b   1.000
_cell.length_c   1.000
_cell.angle_alpha   90.00
_cell.angle_beta   90.00
_cell.angle_gamma   90.00
#
_symmetry.space_group_name_H-M   'P 1'
#
loop_
_entity.id
_entity.type
_entity.pdbx_description
1 polymer ?
#
loop_
_entity_poly.entity_id
_entity_poly.type
_entity_poly.pdbx_seq_one_letter_code
_entity_poly.pdbx_strand_id
1 'polypeptide(L)'
;ITLDDFDRLSEEVPHIASIRPNGEHFMLDLHRAGGIPAVLKVLEDKIRDAKTVSGKTIKEIIKEVKYIDHKIIRPIDKPVHKEAGLRILRGNLAPRGAVVKLSAVDPKMYRHQGPARVFNSEEEALEAIVNGEIEEGDVIVIRYEGPAGGPGMKEMLAPTSAICGMGLGDKVALITDGRFSGGSRGPCIGHVSPEAMAGGPIAVVEDGDIISIDMIAKSLHLKIPEEEIRERLSRWRKPEVKVKRGYLARYARLVTSADEGAILRY
;
A
#
# COMPACT_ATOMS: atom_id res chain seq x y z
N ILE A 1 -12.54 0.43 -13.07
CA ILE A 1 -11.44 -0.07 -12.23
C ILE A 1 -11.45 0.75 -10.97
N THR A 2 -11.90 0.15 -9.86
CA THR A 2 -11.92 0.75 -8.53
C THR A 2 -11.05 -0.08 -7.59
N LEU A 3 -10.83 0.40 -6.35
CA LEU A 3 -10.16 -0.41 -5.33
C LEU A 3 -10.89 -1.73 -5.05
N ASP A 4 -12.22 -1.78 -5.19
CA ASP A 4 -12.99 -3.00 -4.97
C ASP A 4 -12.70 -4.07 -6.03
N ASP A 5 -12.35 -3.66 -7.26
CA ASP A 5 -11.87 -4.59 -8.29
C ASP A 5 -10.56 -5.26 -7.85
N PHE A 6 -9.64 -4.50 -7.26
CA PHE A 6 -8.37 -5.04 -6.74
C PHE A 6 -8.59 -5.94 -5.53
N ASP A 7 -9.47 -5.54 -4.61
CA ASP A 7 -9.75 -6.32 -3.40
C ASP A 7 -10.34 -7.69 -3.75
N ARG A 8 -11.35 -7.72 -4.62
CA ARG A 8 -11.95 -8.96 -5.13
C ARG A 8 -10.93 -9.84 -5.85
N LEU A 9 -10.15 -9.28 -6.77
CA LEU A 9 -9.15 -10.06 -7.51
C LEU A 9 -8.04 -10.61 -6.62
N SER A 10 -7.70 -9.91 -5.53
CA SER A 10 -6.68 -10.38 -4.58
C SER A 10 -7.12 -11.60 -3.78
N GLU A 11 -8.43 -11.80 -3.59
CA GLU A 11 -9.00 -13.01 -2.98
C GLU A 11 -9.11 -14.15 -4.00
N GLU A 12 -9.45 -13.83 -5.24
CA GLU A 12 -9.66 -14.82 -6.29
C GLU A 12 -8.35 -15.38 -6.88
N VAL A 13 -7.27 -14.61 -6.88
CA VAL A 13 -6.01 -14.97 -7.53
C VAL A 13 -4.93 -15.29 -6.49
N PRO A 14 -4.34 -16.50 -6.52
CA PRO A 14 -3.29 -16.86 -5.57
C PRO A 14 -1.95 -16.24 -5.92
N HIS A 15 -1.11 -16.04 -4.91
CA HIS A 15 0.28 -15.63 -5.08
C HIS A 15 1.14 -16.85 -5.46
N ILE A 16 1.49 -16.99 -6.73
CA ILE A 16 2.20 -18.16 -7.27
C ILE A 16 3.70 -17.97 -7.53
N ALA A 17 4.20 -16.74 -7.52
CA ALA A 17 5.62 -16.47 -7.75
C ALA A 17 6.12 -15.40 -6.76
N SER A 18 6.88 -15.83 -5.76
CA SER A 18 7.47 -14.94 -4.76
C SER A 18 8.82 -14.44 -5.22
N ILE A 19 8.83 -13.23 -5.75
CA ILE A 19 10.02 -12.53 -6.24
C ILE A 19 10.45 -11.50 -5.20
N ARG A 20 11.75 -11.15 -5.18
CA ARG A 20 12.24 -10.02 -4.39
C ARG A 20 11.38 -8.78 -4.64
N PRO A 21 11.06 -8.02 -3.59
CA PRO A 21 11.76 -7.96 -2.29
C PRO A 21 11.23 -8.91 -1.19
N ASN A 22 10.10 -9.58 -1.41
CA ASN A 22 9.48 -10.46 -0.41
C ASN A 22 9.95 -11.91 -0.56
N GLY A 23 10.25 -12.36 -1.78
CA GLY A 23 10.74 -13.70 -2.06
C GLY A 23 12.25 -13.78 -2.20
N GLU A 24 12.74 -15.01 -2.39
CA GLU A 24 14.17 -15.29 -2.55
C GLU A 24 14.64 -15.14 -4.00
N HIS A 25 13.73 -15.25 -4.97
CA HIS A 25 14.03 -15.28 -6.40
C HIS A 25 14.13 -13.87 -7.02
N PHE A 26 14.93 -13.75 -8.08
CA PHE A 26 15.08 -12.55 -8.89
C PHE A 26 14.21 -12.60 -10.15
N MET A 27 14.05 -11.46 -10.82
CA MET A 27 13.37 -11.39 -12.13
C MET A 27 14.03 -12.29 -13.20
N LEU A 28 15.35 -12.48 -13.14
CA LEU A 28 16.06 -13.40 -14.03
C LEU A 28 15.66 -14.86 -13.79
N ASP A 29 15.43 -15.24 -12.54
CA ASP A 29 14.96 -16.58 -12.18
C ASP A 29 13.54 -16.80 -12.71
N LEU A 30 12.66 -15.80 -12.56
CA LEU A 30 11.32 -15.84 -13.14
C LEU A 30 11.37 -15.97 -14.68
N HIS A 31 12.25 -15.24 -15.34
CA HIS A 31 12.43 -15.34 -16.79
C HIS A 31 12.88 -16.76 -17.20
N ARG A 32 13.89 -17.30 -16.51
CA ARG A 32 14.39 -18.68 -16.74
C ARG A 32 13.36 -19.75 -16.40
N ALA A 33 12.45 -19.47 -15.48
CA ALA A 33 11.34 -20.34 -15.12
C ALA A 33 10.22 -20.42 -16.18
N GLY A 34 10.32 -19.68 -17.29
CA GLY A 34 9.30 -19.60 -18.34
C GLY A 34 8.66 -18.21 -18.48
N GLY A 35 9.01 -17.27 -17.59
CA GLY A 35 8.60 -15.87 -17.67
C GLY A 35 7.11 -15.63 -17.45
N ILE A 36 6.66 -14.43 -17.83
CA ILE A 36 5.26 -14.02 -17.69
C ILE A 36 4.28 -14.93 -18.47
N PRO A 37 4.57 -15.43 -19.68
CA PRO A 37 3.70 -16.39 -20.34
C PRO A 37 3.45 -17.65 -19.50
N ALA A 38 4.46 -18.16 -18.80
CA ALA A 38 4.29 -19.30 -17.89
C ALA A 38 3.43 -18.95 -16.66
N VAL A 39 3.58 -17.76 -16.09
CA VAL A 39 2.71 -17.26 -15.01
C VAL A 39 1.25 -17.22 -15.48
N LEU A 40 1.00 -16.64 -16.66
CA LEU A 40 -0.33 -16.58 -17.26
C LEU A 40 -0.88 -17.97 -17.59
N LYS A 41 -0.02 -18.91 -18.00
CA LYS A 41 -0.40 -20.30 -18.27
C LYS A 41 -0.86 -21.04 -17.00
N VAL A 42 -0.18 -20.83 -15.87
CA VAL A 42 -0.61 -21.39 -14.58
C VAL A 42 -1.94 -20.78 -14.10
N LEU A 43 -2.20 -19.52 -14.47
CA LEU A 43 -3.44 -18.81 -14.15
C LEU A 43 -4.49 -18.87 -15.29
N GLU A 44 -4.38 -19.80 -16.24
CA GLU A 44 -5.18 -19.82 -17.48
C GLU A 44 -6.70 -19.78 -17.23
N ASP A 45 -7.17 -20.46 -16.19
CA ASP A 45 -8.59 -20.50 -15.81
C ASP A 45 -9.07 -19.24 -15.07
N LYS A 46 -8.14 -18.36 -14.66
CA LYS A 46 -8.41 -17.10 -13.96
C LYS A 46 -8.17 -15.85 -14.81
N ILE A 47 -7.77 -16.02 -16.07
CA ILE A 47 -7.53 -14.90 -17.00
C ILE A 47 -8.60 -14.83 -18.08
N ARG A 48 -9.02 -13.62 -18.41
CA ARG A 48 -9.86 -13.35 -19.58
C ARG A 48 -8.99 -13.33 -20.83
N ASP A 49 -9.45 -13.98 -21.90
CA ASP A 49 -8.77 -13.88 -23.18
C ASP A 49 -8.95 -12.48 -23.80
N ALA A 50 -7.87 -11.91 -24.33
CA ALA A 50 -7.85 -10.56 -24.89
C ALA A 50 -6.81 -10.46 -26.01
N LYS A 51 -7.06 -9.60 -27.00
CA LYS A 51 -6.08 -9.29 -28.05
C LYS A 51 -4.89 -8.52 -27.47
N THR A 52 -3.70 -8.80 -27.99
CA THR A 52 -2.45 -8.11 -27.63
C THR A 52 -1.90 -7.32 -28.81
N VAL A 53 -0.86 -6.51 -28.56
CA VAL A 53 -0.15 -5.73 -29.60
C VAL A 53 0.53 -6.59 -30.66
N SER A 54 0.74 -7.88 -30.42
CA SER A 54 1.29 -8.83 -31.40
C SER A 54 0.25 -9.30 -32.44
N GLY A 55 -1.03 -8.96 -32.25
CA GLY A 55 -2.15 -9.50 -33.02
C GLY A 55 -2.71 -10.82 -32.47
N LYS A 56 -1.92 -11.57 -31.69
CA LYS A 56 -2.37 -12.78 -31.00
C LYS A 56 -3.17 -12.47 -29.73
N THR A 57 -4.04 -13.38 -29.32
CA THR A 57 -4.70 -13.33 -28.01
C THR A 57 -3.80 -13.84 -26.88
N ILE A 58 -4.14 -13.54 -25.63
CA ILE A 58 -3.42 -14.06 -24.46
C ILE A 58 -3.44 -15.59 -24.47
N LYS A 59 -4.59 -16.22 -24.77
CA LYS A 59 -4.70 -17.69 -24.85
C LYS A 59 -3.87 -18.29 -25.97
N GLU A 60 -3.71 -17.60 -27.09
CA GLU A 60 -2.80 -18.03 -28.16
C GLU A 60 -1.34 -17.97 -27.71
N ILE A 61 -0.94 -16.91 -27.01
CA ILE A 61 0.44 -16.75 -26.50
C ILE A 61 0.77 -17.85 -25.50
N ILE A 62 -0.10 -18.13 -24.52
CA ILE A 62 0.21 -19.10 -23.47
C ILE A 62 0.17 -20.56 -23.96
N LYS A 63 -0.49 -20.86 -25.10
CA LYS A 63 -0.41 -22.18 -25.75
C LYS A 63 1.00 -22.49 -26.26
N GLU A 64 1.82 -21.47 -26.52
CA GLU A 64 3.19 -21.63 -27.01
C GLU A 64 4.21 -21.85 -25.87
N VAL A 65 3.77 -21.82 -24.59
CA VAL A 65 4.63 -22.07 -23.42
C VAL A 65 5.05 -23.53 -23.39
N LYS A 66 6.37 -23.77 -23.49
CA LYS A 66 6.96 -25.12 -23.52
C LYS A 66 7.56 -25.58 -22.19
N TYR A 67 7.84 -24.65 -21.29
CA TYR A 67 8.55 -24.91 -20.04
C TYR A 67 8.04 -24.02 -18.92
N ILE A 68 7.84 -24.61 -17.75
CA ILE A 68 7.48 -23.93 -16.51
C ILE A 68 8.30 -24.56 -15.38
N ASP A 69 9.11 -23.77 -14.68
CA ASP A 69 9.77 -24.22 -13.46
C ASP A 69 8.84 -24.01 -12.25
N HIS A 70 8.22 -25.10 -11.79
CA HIS A 70 7.27 -25.08 -10.68
C HIS A 70 7.89 -24.83 -9.29
N LYS A 71 9.22 -24.75 -9.17
CA LYS A 71 9.88 -24.28 -7.95
C LYS A 71 9.74 -22.77 -7.79
N ILE A 72 9.72 -22.03 -8.91
CA ILE A 72 9.63 -20.57 -8.95
C ILE A 72 8.20 -20.11 -9.25
N ILE A 73 7.54 -20.74 -10.24
CA ILE A 73 6.15 -20.47 -10.63
C ILE A 73 5.27 -21.61 -10.09
N ARG A 74 4.85 -21.46 -8.84
CA ARG A 74 4.09 -22.47 -8.11
C ARG A 74 2.78 -22.83 -8.82
N PRO A 75 2.37 -24.11 -8.82
CA PRO A 75 1.02 -24.51 -9.21
C PRO A 75 -0.07 -23.83 -8.37
N ILE A 76 -1.28 -23.70 -8.94
CA ILE A 76 -2.41 -23.01 -8.31
C ILE A 76 -2.92 -23.71 -7.04
N ASP A 77 -2.73 -25.02 -6.94
CA ASP A 77 -3.10 -25.88 -5.80
C ASP A 77 -2.03 -25.86 -4.69
N LYS A 78 -0.81 -25.40 -5.00
CA LYS A 78 0.30 -25.25 -4.05
C LYS A 78 0.95 -23.86 -4.14
N PRO A 79 0.17 -22.77 -4.02
CA PRO A 79 0.69 -21.43 -4.18
C PRO A 79 1.59 -21.03 -3.00
N VAL A 80 2.31 -19.93 -3.13
CA VAL A 80 3.06 -19.33 -2.02
C VAL A 80 2.09 -18.86 -0.94
N HIS A 81 1.04 -18.16 -1.35
CA HIS A 81 -0.10 -17.78 -0.50
C HIS A 81 -1.39 -18.00 -1.27
N LYS A 82 -2.46 -18.38 -0.57
CA LYS A 82 -3.78 -18.62 -1.19
C LYS A 82 -4.36 -17.37 -1.85
N GLU A 83 -3.94 -16.19 -1.40
CA GLU A 83 -4.42 -14.89 -1.87
C GLU A 83 -3.22 -14.04 -2.34
N ALA A 84 -3.43 -13.12 -3.28
CA ALA A 84 -2.35 -12.40 -4.00
C ALA A 84 -1.46 -11.51 -3.11
N GLY A 85 -1.93 -11.20 -1.90
CA GLY A 85 -1.16 -10.48 -0.89
C GLY A 85 -1.23 -8.96 -0.99
N LEU A 86 -2.13 -8.39 -1.79
CA LEU A 86 -2.57 -7.00 -1.67
C LEU A 86 -3.92 -6.94 -0.94
N ARG A 87 -4.11 -6.00 -0.03
CA ARG A 87 -5.39 -5.80 0.66
C ARG A 87 -5.80 -4.35 0.61
N ILE A 88 -7.09 -4.15 0.44
CA ILE A 88 -7.71 -2.84 0.57
C ILE A 88 -8.31 -2.76 1.98
N LEU A 89 -7.85 -1.80 2.77
CA LEU A 89 -8.39 -1.54 4.11
C LEU A 89 -9.37 -0.36 4.04
N ARG A 90 -10.48 -0.43 4.79
CA ARG A 90 -11.46 0.64 4.92
C ARG A 90 -11.82 0.87 6.38
N GLY A 91 -12.34 2.04 6.70
CA GLY A 91 -12.83 2.38 8.03
C GLY A 91 -12.85 3.89 8.22
N ASN A 92 -13.11 4.37 9.43
CA ASN A 92 -13.23 5.81 9.67
C ASN A 92 -11.93 6.58 9.37
N LEU A 93 -10.76 5.94 9.47
CA LEU A 93 -9.48 6.58 9.15
C LEU A 93 -9.18 6.63 7.64
N ALA A 94 -9.70 5.67 6.86
CA ALA A 94 -9.55 5.60 5.41
C ALA A 94 -10.90 5.28 4.73
N PRO A 95 -11.86 6.22 4.73
CA PRO A 95 -13.22 5.93 4.29
C PRO A 95 -13.30 5.60 2.79
N ARG A 96 -12.35 6.10 1.97
CA ARG A 96 -12.27 5.76 0.54
C ARG A 96 -11.28 4.65 0.24
N GLY A 97 -10.55 4.17 1.24
CA GLY A 97 -9.66 3.03 1.16
C GLY A 97 -8.19 3.38 1.43
N ALA A 98 -7.44 2.34 1.75
CA ALA A 98 -5.99 2.34 1.87
C ALA A 98 -5.46 0.98 1.38
N VAL A 99 -4.17 0.90 1.05
CA VAL A 99 -3.57 -0.29 0.45
C VAL A 99 -2.45 -0.82 1.34
N VAL A 100 -2.44 -2.14 1.57
CA VAL A 100 -1.33 -2.84 2.23
C VAL A 100 -0.90 -4.07 1.43
N LYS A 101 0.41 -4.31 1.35
CA LYS A 101 0.99 -5.51 0.78
C LYS A 101 1.12 -6.58 1.88
N LEU A 102 0.02 -7.28 2.18
CA LEU A 102 -0.07 -8.36 3.16
C LEU A 102 1.03 -9.43 3.02
N SER A 103 1.50 -9.71 1.80
CA SER A 103 2.59 -10.68 1.55
C SER A 103 3.97 -10.24 2.08
N ALA A 104 4.11 -8.99 2.53
CA ALA A 104 5.32 -8.49 3.18
C ALA A 104 5.17 -8.29 4.69
N VAL A 105 4.01 -8.66 5.25
CA VAL A 105 3.68 -8.46 6.67
C VAL A 105 3.83 -9.79 7.40
N ASP A 106 4.52 -9.78 8.54
CA ASP A 106 4.54 -10.94 9.42
C ASP A 106 3.11 -11.25 9.92
N PRO A 107 2.64 -12.51 9.87
CA PRO A 107 1.30 -12.88 10.33
C PRO A 107 0.93 -12.37 11.73
N LYS A 108 1.88 -12.18 12.64
CA LYS A 108 1.60 -11.63 13.98
C LYS A 108 1.14 -10.18 13.95
N MET A 109 1.48 -9.43 12.90
CA MET A 109 1.09 -8.04 12.68
C MET A 109 -0.17 -7.87 11.82
N TYR A 110 -0.83 -8.97 11.42
CA TYR A 110 -2.09 -8.89 10.67
C TYR A 110 -3.20 -8.19 11.44
N ARG A 111 -3.12 -8.24 12.77
CA ARG A 111 -3.93 -7.44 13.69
C ARG A 111 -3.00 -6.67 14.58
N HIS A 112 -3.03 -5.36 14.45
CA HIS A 112 -2.18 -4.47 15.23
C HIS A 112 -3.03 -3.35 15.80
N GLN A 113 -2.77 -3.00 17.05
CA GLN A 113 -3.43 -1.88 17.70
C GLN A 113 -2.45 -1.19 18.62
N GLY A 114 -2.33 0.13 18.49
CA GLY A 114 -1.38 0.89 19.30
C GLY A 114 -1.57 2.41 19.19
N PRO A 115 -0.83 3.16 20.01
CA PRO A 115 -0.88 4.61 20.01
C PRO A 115 -0.27 5.19 18.74
N ALA A 116 -0.86 6.26 18.23
CA ALA A 116 -0.36 6.98 17.08
C ALA A 116 0.88 7.80 17.44
N ARG A 117 1.89 7.77 16.56
CA ARG A 117 3.00 8.73 16.52
C ARG A 117 2.92 9.51 15.22
N VAL A 118 2.58 10.80 15.29
CA VAL A 118 2.09 11.57 14.13
C VAL A 118 3.16 12.53 13.61
N PHE A 119 3.41 12.47 12.31
CA PHE A 119 4.40 13.28 11.61
C PHE A 119 3.79 13.92 10.35
N ASN A 120 4.21 15.14 10.01
CA ASN A 120 3.69 15.90 8.87
C ASN A 120 4.62 15.86 7.64
N SER A 121 5.70 15.08 7.72
CA SER A 121 6.62 14.82 6.61
C SER A 121 7.36 13.49 6.79
N GLU A 122 7.88 12.94 5.70
CA GLU A 122 8.80 11.78 5.75
C GLU A 122 10.03 12.10 6.60
N GLU A 123 10.56 13.31 6.47
CA GLU A 123 11.77 13.75 7.15
C GLU A 123 11.60 13.77 8.68
N GLU A 124 10.49 14.33 9.20
CA GLU A 124 10.15 14.31 10.63
C GLU A 124 10.04 12.89 11.18
N ALA A 125 9.35 12.00 10.44
CA ALA A 125 9.18 10.61 10.85
C ALA A 125 10.53 9.88 10.90
N LEU A 126 11.37 10.07 9.87
CA LEU A 126 12.70 9.46 9.81
C LEU A 126 13.59 9.91 10.97
N GLU A 127 13.58 11.21 11.29
CA GLU A 127 14.35 11.76 12.40
C GLU A 127 13.94 11.12 13.74
N ALA A 128 12.64 11.06 14.04
CA ALA A 128 12.14 10.43 15.26
C ALA A 128 12.48 8.93 15.35
N ILE A 129 12.40 8.21 14.22
CA ILE A 129 12.81 6.80 14.16
C ILE A 129 14.29 6.66 14.51
N VAL A 130 15.17 7.40 13.82
CA VAL A 130 16.62 7.29 14.02
C VAL A 130 17.06 7.71 15.42
N ASN A 131 16.34 8.65 16.04
CA ASN A 131 16.58 9.10 17.42
C ASN A 131 16.07 8.12 18.50
N GLY A 132 15.39 7.02 18.11
CA GLY A 132 14.88 6.04 19.07
C GLY A 132 13.61 6.48 19.79
N GLU A 133 12.82 7.37 19.20
CA GLU A 133 11.60 7.93 19.80
C GLU A 133 10.34 7.08 19.52
N ILE A 134 10.50 5.96 18.80
CA ILE A 134 9.45 5.01 18.45
C ILE A 134 9.56 3.76 19.30
N GLU A 135 8.45 3.37 19.90
CA GLU A 135 8.34 2.21 20.78
C GLU A 135 7.68 1.00 20.08
N GLU A 136 7.92 -0.19 20.62
CA GLU A 136 7.20 -1.39 20.18
C GLU A 136 5.69 -1.22 20.42
N GLY A 137 4.88 -1.51 19.41
CA GLY A 137 3.43 -1.29 19.50
C GLY A 137 2.96 -0.03 18.78
N ASP A 138 3.84 0.94 18.51
CA ASP A 138 3.44 2.21 17.91
C ASP A 138 2.81 2.06 16.51
N VAL A 139 1.97 3.03 16.18
CA VAL A 139 1.44 3.26 14.83
C VAL A 139 1.94 4.61 14.33
N ILE A 140 2.98 4.59 13.51
CA ILE A 140 3.52 5.79 12.88
C ILE A 140 2.54 6.28 11.82
N VAL A 141 2.14 7.54 11.89
CA VAL A 141 1.26 8.19 10.91
C VAL A 141 2.04 9.30 10.23
N ILE A 142 2.32 9.14 8.94
CA ILE A 142 3.00 10.15 8.11
C ILE A 142 1.97 10.76 7.17
N ARG A 143 1.60 12.02 7.40
CA ARG A 143 0.54 12.70 6.65
C ARG A 143 1.05 13.90 5.87
N TYR A 144 0.23 14.40 4.95
CA TYR A 144 0.60 15.43 3.98
C TYR A 144 1.68 14.98 2.99
N GLU A 145 1.76 13.68 2.74
CA GLU A 145 2.61 13.07 1.71
C GLU A 145 1.77 12.52 0.54
N GLY A 146 0.46 12.79 0.53
CA GLY A 146 -0.46 12.45 -0.55
C GLY A 146 -0.26 13.22 -1.86
N PRO A 147 -1.10 12.98 -2.88
CA PRO A 147 -0.98 13.62 -4.19
C PRO A 147 -0.91 15.15 -4.14
N ALA A 148 -1.82 15.82 -3.43
CA ALA A 148 -1.79 17.27 -3.30
C ALA A 148 -0.91 17.74 -2.13
N GLY A 149 -0.79 16.94 -1.06
CA GLY A 149 -0.05 17.27 0.15
C GLY A 149 1.47 17.32 -0.03
N GLY A 150 2.04 16.29 -0.67
CA GLY A 150 3.49 16.12 -0.84
C GLY A 150 4.18 17.32 -1.48
N PRO A 151 3.74 17.84 -2.63
CA PRO A 151 2.85 17.26 -3.64
C PRO A 151 3.55 16.17 -4.49
N GLY A 152 2.77 15.30 -5.13
CA GLY A 152 3.29 14.26 -6.04
C GLY A 152 3.33 12.85 -5.45
N MET A 153 2.75 12.66 -4.26
CA MET A 153 2.61 11.35 -3.61
C MET A 153 3.94 10.59 -3.54
N LYS A 154 4.93 11.15 -2.84
CA LYS A 154 6.32 10.64 -2.79
C LYS A 154 6.35 9.20 -2.29
N GLU A 155 7.27 8.42 -2.85
CA GLU A 155 7.53 7.06 -2.38
C GLU A 155 8.52 7.11 -1.23
N MET A 156 8.12 6.58 -0.07
CA MET A 156 8.92 6.56 1.15
C MET A 156 9.51 5.16 1.36
N LEU A 157 10.83 5.06 1.26
CA LEU A 157 11.59 3.85 1.61
C LEU A 157 12.34 4.03 2.93
N ALA A 158 12.79 5.25 3.23
CA ALA A 158 13.69 5.50 4.34
C ALA A 158 13.05 5.17 5.70
N PRO A 159 11.82 5.61 6.05
CA PRO A 159 11.18 5.25 7.31
C PRO A 159 11.04 3.73 7.48
N THR A 160 10.62 3.03 6.42
CA THR A 160 10.42 1.56 6.48
C THR A 160 11.73 0.81 6.66
N SER A 161 12.81 1.27 6.01
CA SER A 161 14.15 0.70 6.15
C SER A 161 14.72 0.94 7.55
N ALA A 162 14.54 2.14 8.10
CA ALA A 162 15.02 2.50 9.43
C ALA A 162 14.33 1.66 10.52
N ILE A 163 13.00 1.54 10.48
CA ILE A 163 12.23 0.69 11.40
C ILE A 163 12.68 -0.77 11.34
N CYS A 164 12.88 -1.31 10.13
CA CYS A 164 13.41 -2.66 9.98
C CYS A 164 14.83 -2.79 10.55
N GLY A 165 15.70 -1.82 10.30
CA GLY A 165 17.09 -1.79 10.80
C GLY A 165 17.19 -1.73 12.32
N MET A 166 16.20 -1.13 12.98
CA MET A 166 16.09 -1.08 14.44
C MET A 166 15.45 -2.35 15.05
N GLY A 167 15.07 -3.34 14.23
CA GLY A 167 14.42 -4.56 14.73
C GLY A 167 12.95 -4.35 15.13
N LEU A 168 12.30 -3.31 14.62
CA LEU A 168 10.90 -2.96 14.88
C LEU A 168 9.96 -3.30 13.71
N GLY A 169 10.49 -3.84 12.60
CA GLY A 169 9.75 -4.11 11.36
C GLY A 169 8.56 -5.07 11.48
N ASP A 170 8.50 -5.83 12.57
CA ASP A 170 7.42 -6.76 12.90
C ASP A 170 6.76 -6.43 14.26
N LYS A 171 6.88 -5.16 14.70
CA LYS A 171 6.34 -4.65 15.98
C LYS A 171 5.68 -3.28 15.87
N VAL A 172 5.99 -2.52 14.81
CA VAL A 172 5.46 -1.17 14.56
C VAL A 172 4.76 -1.13 13.21
N ALA A 173 3.65 -0.42 13.13
CA ALA A 173 2.93 -0.16 11.88
C ALA A 173 3.16 1.26 11.36
N LEU A 174 3.14 1.40 10.03
CA LEU A 174 3.26 2.69 9.36
C LEU A 174 2.03 2.94 8.49
N ILE A 175 1.46 4.14 8.61
CA ILE A 175 0.28 4.59 7.86
C ILE A 175 0.63 5.90 7.16
N THR A 176 0.20 6.05 5.90
CA THR A 176 0.37 7.30 5.18
C THR A 176 -0.69 7.55 4.09
N ASP A 177 -0.97 8.82 3.83
CA ASP A 177 -1.68 9.26 2.62
C ASP A 177 -0.79 9.27 1.36
N GLY A 178 0.54 9.13 1.53
CA GLY A 178 1.52 8.93 0.47
C GLY A 178 1.69 7.47 0.03
N ARG A 179 2.89 7.10 -0.43
CA ARG A 179 3.22 5.73 -0.88
C ARG A 179 4.42 5.18 -0.16
N PHE A 180 4.44 3.87 0.05
CA PHE A 180 5.63 3.13 0.44
C PHE A 180 6.25 2.44 -0.77
N SER A 181 7.55 2.15 -0.67
CA SER A 181 8.25 1.47 -1.74
C SER A 181 7.78 0.03 -1.92
N GLY A 182 7.86 -0.46 -3.16
CA GLY A 182 7.70 -1.89 -3.43
C GLY A 182 8.65 -2.75 -2.58
N GLY A 183 9.81 -2.18 -2.23
CA GLY A 183 10.85 -2.71 -1.32
C GLY A 183 10.44 -2.87 0.13
N SER A 184 9.42 -2.14 0.59
CA SER A 184 9.07 -2.06 2.01
C SER A 184 8.55 -3.41 2.53
N ARG A 185 8.93 -3.69 3.78
CA ARG A 185 8.55 -4.85 4.59
C ARG A 185 7.81 -4.40 5.84
N GLY A 186 7.02 -5.28 6.41
CA GLY A 186 6.20 -4.98 7.58
C GLY A 186 4.88 -4.29 7.23
N PRO A 187 4.05 -3.99 8.25
CA PRO A 187 2.71 -3.44 8.10
C PRO A 187 2.76 -1.96 7.67
N CYS A 188 2.98 -1.75 6.37
CA CYS A 188 3.04 -0.44 5.70
C CYS A 188 1.75 -0.20 4.91
N ILE A 189 0.88 0.67 5.43
CA ILE A 189 -0.42 1.01 4.86
C ILE A 189 -0.32 2.36 4.15
N GLY A 190 -0.33 2.34 2.82
CA GLY A 190 -0.26 3.55 2.00
C GLY A 190 -1.60 3.95 1.41
N HIS A 191 -1.59 5.07 0.68
CA HIS A 191 -2.72 5.53 -0.14
C HIS A 191 -3.99 5.81 0.68
N VAL A 192 -3.85 6.14 1.97
CA VAL A 192 -4.99 6.50 2.81
C VAL A 192 -5.77 7.63 2.15
N SER A 193 -7.03 7.35 1.84
CA SER A 193 -7.89 8.24 1.08
C SER A 193 -9.18 8.55 1.85
N PRO A 194 -9.59 9.84 1.95
CA PRO A 194 -8.93 11.03 1.40
C PRO A 194 -7.61 11.36 2.10
N GLU A 195 -6.69 12.01 1.38
CA GLU A 195 -5.42 12.47 1.95
C GLU A 195 -5.62 13.62 2.97
N ALA A 196 -4.62 13.88 3.80
CA ALA A 196 -4.70 14.93 4.82
C ALA A 196 -4.91 16.32 4.21
N MET A 197 -4.26 16.62 3.09
CA MET A 197 -4.39 17.91 2.39
C MET A 197 -5.81 18.17 1.83
N ALA A 198 -6.61 17.11 1.71
CA ALA A 198 -8.02 17.17 1.30
C ALA A 198 -8.99 17.16 2.50
N GLY A 199 -8.48 17.21 3.74
CA GLY A 199 -9.31 17.13 4.95
C GLY A 199 -9.80 15.72 5.25
N GLY A 200 -9.07 14.68 4.82
CA GLY A 200 -9.37 13.31 5.22
C GLY A 200 -9.15 13.09 6.73
N PRO A 201 -9.78 12.06 7.33
CA PRO A 201 -9.66 11.78 8.78
C PRO A 201 -8.22 11.63 9.29
N ILE A 202 -7.27 11.20 8.46
CA ILE A 202 -5.83 11.16 8.78
C ILE A 202 -5.25 12.54 9.15
N ALA A 203 -5.87 13.65 8.69
CA ALA A 203 -5.46 15.02 8.98
C ALA A 203 -5.62 15.43 10.45
N VAL A 204 -6.42 14.70 11.22
CA VAL A 204 -6.80 15.06 12.60
C VAL A 204 -6.44 13.99 13.64
N VAL A 205 -5.65 12.99 13.23
CA VAL A 205 -4.99 12.09 14.17
C VAL A 205 -4.02 12.90 15.03
N GLU A 206 -4.03 12.66 16.33
CA GLU A 206 -3.17 13.26 17.33
C GLU A 206 -2.29 12.18 17.98
N ASP A 207 -1.13 12.56 18.52
CA ASP A 207 -0.26 11.63 19.23
C ASP A 207 -1.01 10.94 20.38
N GLY A 208 -0.81 9.64 20.52
CA GLY A 208 -1.45 8.81 21.54
C GLY A 208 -2.84 8.31 21.19
N ASP A 209 -3.49 8.82 20.12
CA ASP A 209 -4.75 8.24 19.63
C ASP A 209 -4.55 6.76 19.30
N ILE A 210 -5.48 5.91 19.70
CA ILE A 210 -5.36 4.48 19.41
C ILE A 210 -5.84 4.19 17.98
N ILE A 211 -4.97 3.57 17.17
CA ILE A 211 -5.31 3.11 15.82
C ILE A 211 -5.40 1.58 15.83
N SER A 212 -6.45 1.05 15.23
CA SER A 212 -6.70 -0.38 15.07
C SER A 212 -6.61 -0.74 13.59
N ILE A 213 -5.75 -1.70 13.29
CA ILE A 213 -5.48 -2.22 11.96
C ILE A 213 -5.82 -3.71 11.98
N ASP A 214 -6.82 -4.13 11.20
CA ASP A 214 -7.11 -5.55 10.97
C ASP A 214 -7.07 -5.83 9.48
N MET A 215 -5.99 -6.45 9.02
CA MET A 215 -5.77 -6.75 7.60
C MET A 215 -6.56 -7.98 7.11
N ILE A 216 -7.11 -8.77 8.04
CA ILE A 216 -7.97 -9.91 7.74
C ILE A 216 -9.40 -9.44 7.58
N ALA A 217 -9.90 -8.64 8.53
CA ALA A 217 -11.22 -8.00 8.46
C ALA A 217 -11.24 -6.78 7.51
N LYS A 218 -10.10 -6.42 6.92
CA LYS A 218 -9.93 -5.30 5.99
C LYS A 218 -10.34 -3.96 6.58
N SER A 219 -10.05 -3.76 7.86
CA SER A 219 -10.49 -2.60 8.64
C SER A 219 -9.33 -1.72 9.11
N LEU A 220 -9.54 -0.40 9.07
CA LEU A 220 -8.60 0.62 9.55
C LEU A 220 -9.35 1.71 10.31
N HIS A 221 -9.19 1.74 11.63
CA HIS A 221 -9.98 2.59 12.51
C HIS A 221 -9.14 3.45 13.45
N LEU A 222 -9.50 4.73 13.56
CA LEU A 222 -9.15 5.60 14.66
C LEU A 222 -10.15 5.37 15.80
N LYS A 223 -9.68 4.91 16.97
CA LYS A 223 -10.51 4.48 18.11
C LYS A 223 -10.95 5.66 19.00
N ILE A 224 -11.50 6.69 18.38
CA ILE A 224 -12.16 7.80 19.06
C ILE A 224 -13.60 7.93 18.54
N PRO A 225 -14.53 8.55 19.29
CA PRO A 225 -15.90 8.76 18.84
C PRO A 225 -15.99 9.52 17.51
N GLU A 226 -16.98 9.19 16.68
CA GLU A 226 -17.17 9.83 15.37
C GLU A 226 -17.51 11.32 15.50
N GLU A 227 -18.16 11.71 16.60
CA GLU A 227 -18.39 13.10 16.99
C GLU A 227 -17.07 13.86 17.20
N GLU A 228 -16.08 13.22 17.84
CA GLU A 228 -14.78 13.83 18.11
C GLU A 228 -13.99 14.02 16.81
N ILE A 229 -14.01 13.02 15.91
CA ILE A 229 -13.41 13.15 14.56
C ILE A 229 -14.01 14.35 13.82
N ARG A 230 -15.35 14.47 13.83
CA ARG A 230 -16.06 15.60 13.21
C ARG A 230 -15.69 16.94 13.86
N GLU A 231 -15.59 16.99 15.18
CA GLU A 231 -15.19 18.19 15.90
C GLU A 231 -13.76 18.62 15.55
N ARG A 232 -12.80 17.68 15.55
CA ARG A 232 -11.42 17.96 15.16
C ARG A 232 -11.34 18.43 13.70
N LEU A 233 -12.08 17.79 12.78
CA LEU A 233 -12.17 18.21 11.37
C LEU A 233 -12.77 19.61 11.20
N SER A 234 -13.74 20.01 12.03
CA SER A 234 -14.33 21.35 11.97
C SER A 234 -13.33 22.47 12.35
N ARG A 235 -12.37 22.13 13.22
CA ARG A 235 -11.29 23.02 13.67
C ARG A 235 -10.06 22.94 12.78
N TRP A 236 -9.91 21.88 11.99
CA TRP A 236 -8.80 21.70 11.07
C TRP A 236 -8.71 22.87 10.09
N ARG A 237 -7.47 23.30 9.85
CA ARG A 237 -7.12 24.35 8.90
C ARG A 237 -6.17 23.73 7.89
N LYS A 238 -6.57 23.78 6.62
CA LYS A 238 -5.74 23.29 5.52
C LYS A 238 -4.37 23.99 5.58
N PRO A 239 -3.27 23.24 5.75
CA PRO A 239 -1.94 23.83 5.79
C PRO A 239 -1.58 24.46 4.45
N GLU A 240 -0.60 25.35 4.47
CA GLU A 240 -0.10 25.95 3.26
C GLU A 240 0.57 24.90 2.37
N VAL A 241 0.31 24.96 1.05
CA VAL A 241 0.94 24.05 0.09
C VAL A 241 2.44 24.26 0.06
N LYS A 242 3.22 23.17 0.16
CA LYS A 242 4.69 23.20 0.15
C LYS A 242 5.25 23.84 -1.14
N VAL A 243 4.56 23.67 -2.28
CA VAL A 243 4.97 24.21 -3.59
C VAL A 243 3.93 25.16 -4.18
N LYS A 244 4.29 26.44 -4.33
CA LYS A 244 3.35 27.51 -4.75
C LYS A 244 3.33 27.82 -6.25
N ARG A 245 4.39 27.45 -6.98
CA ARG A 245 4.58 27.77 -8.41
C ARG A 245 5.11 26.58 -9.21
N GLY A 246 5.08 26.69 -10.53
CA GLY A 246 5.60 25.66 -11.43
C GLY A 246 4.68 24.45 -11.60
N TYR A 247 5.21 23.37 -12.16
CA TYR A 247 4.43 22.20 -12.55
C TYR A 247 3.79 21.49 -11.34
N LEU A 248 4.52 21.32 -10.24
CA LEU A 248 3.99 20.68 -9.02
C LEU A 248 2.82 21.46 -8.40
N ALA A 249 2.85 22.80 -8.46
CA ALA A 249 1.72 23.61 -8.02
C ALA A 249 0.50 23.47 -8.95
N ARG A 250 0.71 23.20 -10.25
CA ARG A 250 -0.37 22.85 -11.19
C ARG A 250 -0.88 21.43 -10.92
N TYR A 251 0.01 20.47 -10.70
CA TYR A 251 -0.31 19.09 -10.35
C TYR A 251 -1.22 19.05 -9.11
N ALA A 252 -0.80 19.68 -8.01
CA ALA A 252 -1.55 19.67 -6.75
C ALA A 252 -2.98 20.24 -6.84
N ARG A 253 -3.26 21.10 -7.84
CA ARG A 253 -4.60 21.67 -8.07
C ARG A 253 -5.50 20.77 -8.90
N LEU A 254 -4.93 19.91 -9.74
CA LEU A 254 -5.64 19.15 -10.77
C LEU A 254 -5.65 17.65 -10.49
N VAL A 255 -4.78 17.19 -9.60
CA VAL A 255 -4.66 15.78 -9.25
C VAL A 255 -5.87 15.31 -8.46
N THR A 256 -6.38 14.14 -8.86
CA THR A 256 -7.40 13.40 -8.13
C THR A 256 -6.78 12.63 -6.97
N SER A 257 -7.62 12.03 -6.13
CA SER A 257 -7.11 11.26 -4.99
C SER A 257 -6.45 9.94 -5.41
N ALA A 258 -5.74 9.31 -4.48
CA ALA A 258 -5.02 8.07 -4.73
C ALA A 258 -5.95 6.89 -5.09
N ASP A 259 -7.13 6.78 -4.47
CA ASP A 259 -8.13 5.76 -4.83
C ASP A 259 -8.72 5.94 -6.23
N GLU A 260 -8.60 7.13 -6.83
CA GLU A 260 -8.95 7.40 -8.23
C GLU A 260 -7.75 7.29 -9.18
N GLY A 261 -6.59 6.85 -8.68
CA GLY A 261 -5.36 6.67 -9.45
C GLY A 261 -4.50 7.93 -9.61
N ALA A 262 -4.76 8.99 -8.83
CA ALA A 262 -4.01 10.25 -8.88
C ALA A 262 -3.82 10.83 -10.29
N ILE A 263 -4.85 10.67 -11.14
CA ILE A 263 -4.90 11.25 -12.49
C ILE A 263 -5.14 12.76 -12.41
N LEU A 264 -4.74 13.49 -13.45
CA LEU A 264 -5.10 14.90 -13.62
C LEU A 264 -6.47 15.03 -14.25
N ARG A 265 -7.41 15.74 -13.61
CA ARG A 265 -8.67 16.16 -14.22
C ARG A 265 -8.58 17.64 -14.60
N TYR A 266 -8.98 17.95 -15.83
CA TYR A 266 -9.00 19.29 -16.43
C TYR A 266 -10.44 19.73 -16.66
#